data_AF-A0A543P1M7-F1
#
_entry.id   AF-A0A543P1M7-F1
#
_cell.length_a   1.000
_cell.length_b   1.000
_cell.length_c   1.000
_cell.angle_alpha   90.00
_cell.angle_beta   90.00
_cell.angle_gamma   90.00
#
_symmetry.space_group_name_H-M   'P 1'
#
loop_
_entity.id
_entity.type
_entity.pdbx_description
1 polymer ?
#
loop_
_entity_poly.entity_id
_entity_poly.type
_entity_poly.pdbx_seq_one_letter_code
_entity_poly.pdbx_strand_id
1 'polypeptide(L)'
;MLPDDAPRSTEICPGCGAVLAPADGGPAHPGASASCARLFEVTLRGLREDGGSHPVTATVVRLADAAYDAQHPMTGDDGRLRDALDRLGAPADVDVSRTPPAWRTTIADVAADLDVIDLPVLVESWARAVRADWTAAPVRPE
;
A
#
# COMPACT_ATOMS: atom_id res chain seq x y z
N MET A 1 -14.02 -23.14 -31.24
CA MET A 1 -13.83 -21.77 -30.74
C MET A 1 -12.88 -21.89 -29.56
N LEU A 2 -11.57 -21.74 -29.81
CA LEU A 2 -10.58 -21.68 -28.74
C LEU A 2 -10.75 -20.33 -28.03
N PRO A 3 -10.68 -20.25 -26.69
CA PRO A 3 -10.64 -18.97 -26.03
C PRO A 3 -9.38 -18.22 -26.49
N ASP A 4 -9.58 -16.94 -26.80
CA ASP A 4 -8.56 -15.99 -27.22
C ASP A 4 -7.60 -15.78 -26.03
N ASP A 5 -6.49 -16.51 -26.02
CA ASP A 5 -5.43 -16.42 -25.00
C ASP A 5 -4.49 -15.26 -25.33
N ALA A 6 -5.08 -14.12 -25.70
CA ALA A 6 -4.33 -12.87 -25.85
C ALA A 6 -3.65 -12.60 -24.50
N PRO A 7 -2.35 -12.29 -24.47
CA PRO A 7 -1.65 -12.03 -23.22
C PRO A 7 -2.40 -10.91 -22.48
N ARG A 8 -2.98 -11.25 -21.33
CA ARG A 8 -3.62 -10.26 -20.47
C ARG A 8 -2.54 -9.24 -20.14
N SER A 9 -2.69 -8.01 -20.63
CA SER A 9 -1.76 -6.95 -20.27
C SER A 9 -1.77 -6.81 -18.75
N THR A 10 -0.60 -6.64 -18.16
CA THR A 10 -0.44 -6.40 -16.72
C THR A 10 0.15 -5.02 -16.51
N GLU A 11 -0.28 -4.33 -15.46
CA GLU A 11 0.29 -3.07 -15.02
C GLU A 11 1.18 -3.32 -13.80
N ILE A 12 2.37 -2.72 -13.76
CA ILE A 12 3.25 -2.75 -12.59
C ILE A 12 3.11 -1.41 -11.87
N CYS A 13 2.76 -1.44 -10.58
CA CYS A 13 2.66 -0.23 -9.77
C CYS A 13 4.06 0.35 -9.51
N PRO A 14 4.33 1.64 -9.83
CA PRO A 14 5.65 2.22 -9.68
C PRO A 14 6.09 2.43 -8.22
N GLY A 15 5.15 2.55 -7.27
CA GLY A 15 5.48 2.74 -5.85
C GLY A 15 5.71 1.41 -5.12
N CYS A 16 4.73 0.51 -5.17
CA CYS A 16 4.80 -0.74 -4.42
C CYS A 16 5.30 -1.96 -5.23
N GLY A 17 5.45 -1.84 -6.55
CA GLY A 17 5.89 -2.94 -7.42
C GLY A 17 4.86 -4.03 -7.70
N ALA A 18 3.63 -3.90 -7.17
CA ALA A 18 2.56 -4.88 -7.40
C ALA A 18 2.22 -5.03 -8.89
N VAL A 19 2.04 -6.27 -9.34
CA VAL A 19 1.62 -6.60 -10.71
C VAL A 19 0.12 -6.84 -10.71
N LEU A 20 -0.62 -6.02 -11.45
CA LEU A 20 -2.07 -5.96 -11.41
C LEU A 20 -2.68 -6.13 -12.80
N ALA A 21 -3.91 -6.64 -12.82
CA ALA A 21 -4.74 -6.51 -14.00
C ALA A 21 -5.07 -5.01 -14.21
N PRO A 22 -4.93 -4.48 -15.43
CA PRO A 22 -5.31 -3.11 -15.76
C PRO A 22 -6.77 -2.89 -15.40
N ALA A 23 -7.04 -1.79 -14.70
CA ALA A 23 -8.39 -1.36 -14.42
C ALA A 23 -8.69 -0.05 -15.14
N ASP A 24 -9.89 0.05 -15.70
CA ASP A 24 -10.38 1.29 -16.29
C ASP A 24 -10.79 2.27 -15.19
N GLY A 25 -10.00 3.33 -15.05
CA GLY A 25 -10.28 4.44 -14.16
C GLY A 25 -10.25 4.10 -12.66
N GLY A 26 -10.22 5.15 -11.86
CA GLY A 26 -10.10 5.09 -10.42
C GLY A 26 -9.60 6.44 -9.89
N PRO A 27 -9.63 6.66 -8.57
CA PRO A 27 -8.98 7.81 -7.99
C PRO A 27 -7.48 7.75 -8.29
N ALA A 28 -6.92 8.90 -8.64
CA ALA A 28 -5.49 9.03 -8.81
C ALA A 28 -4.82 9.13 -7.44
N HIS A 29 -3.74 8.38 -7.26
CA HIS A 29 -2.85 8.56 -6.11
C HIS A 29 -1.42 8.79 -6.60
N PRO A 30 -0.75 9.88 -6.16
CA PRO A 30 0.65 10.10 -6.51
C PRO A 30 1.52 8.88 -6.20
N GLY A 31 2.45 8.54 -7.08
CA GLY A 31 3.35 7.40 -6.90
C GLY A 31 2.71 6.02 -7.09
N ALA A 32 1.39 5.92 -7.28
CA ALA A 32 0.70 4.65 -7.54
C ALA A 32 0.17 4.58 -8.97
N SER A 33 0.03 3.35 -9.49
CA SER A 33 -0.70 3.14 -10.72
C SER A 33 -2.21 3.24 -10.48
N ALA A 34 -2.99 3.45 -11.55
CA ALA A 34 -4.44 3.57 -11.45
C ALA A 34 -5.07 2.28 -10.91
N SER A 35 -4.58 1.11 -11.33
CA SER A 35 -5.09 -0.17 -10.86
C SER A 35 -4.78 -0.41 -9.38
N CYS A 36 -3.60 0.02 -8.90
CA CYS A 36 -3.22 -0.09 -7.50
C CYS A 36 -4.09 0.80 -6.60
N ALA A 37 -4.29 2.06 -7.01
CA ALA A 37 -5.16 3.00 -6.29
C ALA A 37 -6.60 2.48 -6.23
N ARG A 38 -7.11 1.94 -7.34
CA ARG A 38 -8.44 1.33 -7.36
C ARG A 38 -8.53 0.11 -6.44
N LEU A 39 -7.53 -0.77 -6.44
CA LEU A 39 -7.51 -1.94 -5.58
C LEU A 39 -7.59 -1.53 -4.10
N PHE A 40 -6.75 -0.57 -3.69
CA PHE A 40 -6.75 -0.01 -2.34
C PHE A 40 -8.14 0.49 -1.92
N GLU A 41 -8.80 1.27 -2.78
CA GLU A 41 -10.15 1.77 -2.52
C GLU A 41 -11.19 0.66 -2.34
N VAL A 42 -11.15 -0.35 -3.21
CA VAL A 42 -12.11 -1.46 -3.14
C VAL A 42 -11.87 -2.30 -1.90
N THR A 43 -10.61 -2.62 -1.61
CA THR A 43 -10.20 -3.40 -0.43
C THR A 43 -10.65 -2.73 0.87
N LEU A 44 -10.54 -1.40 0.99
CA LEU A 44 -10.90 -0.68 2.21
C LEU A 44 -12.35 -0.18 2.28
N ARG A 45 -13.15 -0.36 1.23
CA ARG A 45 -14.49 0.24 1.13
C ARG A 45 -15.36 -0.06 2.35
N GLY A 46 -15.47 -1.33 2.73
CA GLY A 46 -16.28 -1.74 3.88
C GLY A 46 -15.82 -1.08 5.19
N LEU A 47 -14.50 -1.07 5.45
CA LEU A 47 -13.97 -0.38 6.63
C LEU A 47 -14.24 1.13 6.61
N ARG A 48 -14.20 1.77 5.45
CA ARG A 48 -14.47 3.22 5.33
C ARG A 48 -15.94 3.54 5.55
N GLU A 49 -16.84 2.70 5.05
CA GLU A 49 -18.28 2.81 5.29
C GLU A 49 -18.60 2.64 6.79
N ASP A 50 -17.96 1.68 7.45
CA ASP A 50 -18.12 1.42 8.89
C ASP A 50 -17.42 2.45 9.79
N GLY A 51 -16.34 3.07 9.29
CA GLY A 51 -15.46 3.99 10.02
C GLY A 51 -16.15 5.26 10.52
N GLY A 52 -17.26 5.67 9.90
CA GLY A 52 -18.09 6.78 10.36
C GLY A 52 -18.78 6.52 11.71
N SER A 53 -18.88 5.24 12.12
CA SER A 53 -19.64 4.81 13.30
C SER A 53 -18.77 4.23 14.43
N HIS A 54 -17.53 3.83 14.15
CA HIS A 54 -16.66 3.15 15.12
C HIS A 54 -15.22 3.71 15.16
N PRO A 55 -14.76 4.25 16.31
CA PRO A 55 -13.41 4.82 16.44
C PRO A 55 -12.24 3.86 16.17
N VAL A 56 -12.44 2.57 16.45
CA VAL A 56 -11.43 1.52 16.17
C VAL A 56 -11.25 1.37 14.66
N THR A 57 -12.35 1.25 13.91
CA THR A 57 -12.34 1.17 12.44
C THR A 57 -11.67 2.39 11.82
N ALA A 58 -11.97 3.59 12.32
CA ALA A 58 -11.31 4.81 11.85
C ALA A 58 -9.79 4.78 12.06
N THR A 59 -9.30 4.10 13.10
CA THR A 59 -7.86 3.94 13.37
C THR A 59 -7.21 2.98 12.38
N VAL A 60 -7.88 1.88 12.05
CA VAL A 60 -7.43 0.93 11.02
C VAL A 60 -7.34 1.60 9.66
N VAL A 61 -8.35 2.40 9.27
CA VAL A 61 -8.33 3.14 8.00
C VAL A 61 -7.15 4.10 7.93
N ARG A 62 -6.91 4.89 8.99
CA ARG A 62 -5.74 5.79 9.04
C ARG A 62 -4.41 5.04 8.92
N LEU A 63 -4.33 3.84 9.50
CA LEU A 63 -3.14 3.00 9.41
C LEU A 63 -2.91 2.49 7.99
N ALA A 64 -3.99 2.08 7.31
CA ALA A 64 -3.93 1.66 5.92
C ALA A 64 -3.55 2.82 4.98
N ASP A 65 -4.11 4.01 5.17
CA ASP A 65 -3.76 5.20 4.41
C ASP A 65 -2.27 5.56 4.60
N ALA A 66 -1.76 5.50 5.84
CA ALA A 66 -0.34 5.74 6.13
C ALA A 66 0.59 4.70 5.49
N ALA A 67 0.21 3.41 5.53
CA ALA A 67 0.97 2.35 4.86
C ALA A 67 1.00 2.54 3.34
N TYR A 68 -0.14 2.92 2.75
CA TYR A 68 -0.25 3.20 1.33
C TYR A 68 0.58 4.41 0.91
N ASP A 69 0.50 5.52 1.65
CA ASP A 69 1.31 6.72 1.39
C ASP A 69 2.82 6.43 1.48
N ALA A 70 3.23 5.66 2.49
CA ALA A 70 4.63 5.29 2.68
C ALA A 70 5.17 4.34 1.59
N GLN A 71 4.30 3.60 0.89
CA GLN A 71 4.68 2.81 -0.28
C GLN A 71 4.62 3.60 -1.60
N HIS A 72 3.95 4.75 -1.61
CA HIS A 72 3.75 5.57 -2.80
C HIS A 72 4.15 7.03 -2.54
N PRO A 73 5.43 7.30 -2.20
CA PRO A 73 5.87 8.65 -1.90
C PRO A 73 5.69 9.58 -3.10
N MET A 74 5.28 10.81 -2.84
CA MET A 74 5.12 11.85 -3.85
C MET A 74 6.44 12.61 -4.02
N THR A 75 6.94 12.66 -5.25
CA THR A 75 8.15 13.40 -5.58
C THR A 75 8.02 14.87 -5.17
N GLY A 76 8.95 15.35 -4.35
CA GLY A 76 8.98 16.73 -3.85
C GLY A 76 8.14 17.01 -2.61
N ASP A 77 7.53 15.97 -2.01
CA ASP A 77 6.75 16.08 -0.77
C ASP A 77 7.22 15.07 0.28
N ASP A 78 8.46 15.27 0.75
CA ASP A 78 9.00 14.50 1.87
C ASP A 78 8.21 14.72 3.18
N GLY A 79 7.47 15.84 3.29
CA GLY A 79 6.64 16.15 4.45
C GLY A 79 5.54 15.11 4.61
N ARG A 80 4.80 14.83 3.53
CA ARG A 80 3.76 13.80 3.50
C ARG A 80 4.31 12.41 3.83
N LEU A 81 5.48 12.06 3.30
CA LEU A 81 6.12 10.78 3.62
C LEU A 81 6.49 10.70 5.11
N ARG A 82 7.07 11.76 5.69
CA ARG A 82 7.39 11.79 7.12
C ARG A 82 6.14 11.66 7.99
N ASP A 83 5.06 12.34 7.65
CA ASP A 83 3.78 12.23 8.35
C ASP A 83 3.19 10.81 8.28
N ALA A 84 3.31 10.14 7.13
CA ALA A 84 2.89 8.75 6.97
C ALA A 84 3.74 7.82 7.85
N LEU A 85 5.06 7.98 7.84
CA LEU A 85 5.99 7.21 8.66
C LEU A 85 5.79 7.42 10.17
N ASP A 86 5.49 8.65 10.60
CA ASP A 86 5.16 8.96 11.99
C ASP A 86 3.88 8.22 12.44
N ARG A 87 2.84 8.22 11.60
CA ARG A 87 1.60 7.45 11.85
C ARG A 87 1.83 5.93 11.92
N LEU A 88 2.82 5.42 11.19
CA LEU A 88 3.25 4.03 11.27
C LEU A 88 4.11 3.75 12.52
N GLY A 89 4.56 4.78 13.24
CA GLY A 89 5.47 4.67 14.39
C GLY A 89 6.92 4.39 14.00
N ALA A 90 7.34 4.83 12.81
CA ALA A 90 8.73 4.74 12.39
C ALA A 90 9.60 5.74 13.18
N PRO A 91 10.90 5.45 13.41
CA PRO A 91 11.84 6.40 13.99
C PRO A 91 11.94 7.69 13.17
N ALA A 92 12.15 8.83 13.84
CA ALA A 92 12.23 10.14 13.18
C ALA A 92 13.48 10.34 12.31
N ASP A 93 14.50 9.49 12.50
CA ASP A 93 15.77 9.51 11.77
C ASP A 93 15.78 8.57 10.55
N VAL A 94 14.63 8.01 10.16
CA VAL A 94 14.49 7.25 8.91
C VAL A 94 14.90 8.10 7.72
N ASP A 95 15.78 7.55 6.90
CA ASP A 95 16.22 8.19 5.65
C ASP A 95 15.14 8.08 4.57
N VAL A 96 14.31 9.12 4.49
CA VAL A 96 13.23 9.25 3.50
C VAL A 96 13.72 9.39 2.06
N SER A 97 15.02 9.64 1.83
CA SER A 97 15.58 9.66 0.47
C SER A 97 15.81 8.26 -0.09
N ARG A 98 15.75 7.23 0.77
CA ARG A 98 16.03 5.84 0.42
C ARG A 98 14.75 5.00 0.46
N THR A 99 13.95 5.10 -0.58
CA THR A 99 12.81 4.20 -0.76
C THR A 99 13.27 2.73 -0.80
N PRO A 100 12.61 1.82 -0.07
CA PRO A 100 12.87 0.39 -0.16
C PRO A 100 12.80 -0.10 -1.63
N PRO A 101 13.78 -0.89 -2.10
CA PRO A 101 13.82 -1.36 -3.49
C PRO A 101 12.76 -2.44 -3.79
N ALA A 102 12.25 -3.08 -2.74
CA ALA A 102 11.18 -4.05 -2.78
C ALA A 102 10.43 -4.03 -1.44
N TRP A 103 9.14 -4.32 -1.50
CA TRP A 103 8.28 -4.40 -0.32
C TRP A 103 8.00 -5.84 0.04
N ARG A 104 8.02 -6.18 1.33
CA ARG A 104 7.66 -7.53 1.79
C ARG A 104 6.18 -7.82 1.67
N THR A 105 5.35 -6.79 1.78
CA THR A 105 3.88 -6.88 1.70
C THR A 105 3.34 -5.62 1.07
N THR A 106 2.36 -5.76 0.21
CA THR A 106 1.68 -4.69 -0.52
C THR A 106 0.16 -4.79 -0.30
N ILE A 107 -0.56 -3.78 -0.79
CA ILE A 107 -2.03 -3.85 -0.83
C ILE A 107 -2.57 -5.02 -1.67
N ALA A 108 -1.80 -5.51 -2.65
CA ALA A 108 -2.21 -6.66 -3.45
C ALA A 108 -2.24 -7.94 -2.62
N ASP A 109 -1.28 -8.12 -1.72
CA ASP A 109 -1.24 -9.25 -0.79
C ASP A 109 -2.40 -9.16 0.21
N VAL A 110 -2.64 -7.97 0.76
CA VAL A 110 -3.81 -7.72 1.63
C VAL A 110 -5.11 -8.07 0.93
N ALA A 111 -5.29 -7.65 -0.33
CA ALA A 111 -6.48 -7.95 -1.11
C ALA A 111 -6.63 -9.45 -1.41
N ALA A 112 -5.52 -10.15 -1.64
CA ALA A 112 -5.51 -11.58 -1.93
C ALA A 112 -5.89 -12.44 -0.71
N ASP A 113 -5.57 -11.99 0.50
CA ASP A 113 -5.80 -12.74 1.75
C ASP A 113 -7.14 -12.38 2.46
N LEU A 114 -7.94 -11.49 1.89
CA LEU A 114 -9.20 -10.98 2.49
C LEU A 114 -10.23 -12.06 2.81
N ASP A 115 -10.24 -13.16 2.06
CA ASP A 115 -11.15 -14.28 2.26
C ASP A 115 -10.67 -15.26 3.35
N VAL A 116 -9.45 -15.08 3.85
CA VAL A 116 -8.82 -15.93 4.87
C VAL A 116 -8.67 -15.21 6.21
N ILE A 117 -8.31 -13.91 6.18
CA ILE A 117 -7.94 -13.15 7.38
C ILE A 117 -8.75 -11.85 7.44
N ASP A 118 -9.17 -11.48 8.65
CA ASP A 118 -9.87 -10.22 8.89
C ASP A 118 -9.04 -9.01 8.44
N LEU A 119 -9.66 -8.14 7.65
CA LEU A 119 -9.00 -6.97 7.07
C LEU A 119 -8.28 -6.06 8.09
N PRO A 120 -8.82 -5.78 9.30
CA PRO A 120 -8.07 -5.06 10.32
C PRO A 120 -6.72 -5.71 10.68
N VAL A 121 -6.69 -7.03 10.80
CA VAL A 121 -5.46 -7.79 11.10
C VAL A 121 -4.48 -7.71 9.94
N LEU A 122 -4.98 -7.83 8.70
CA LEU A 122 -4.16 -7.68 7.49
C LEU A 122 -3.55 -6.28 7.40
N VAL A 123 -4.32 -5.23 7.67
CA VAL A 123 -3.85 -3.84 7.65
C VAL A 123 -2.78 -3.61 8.70
N GLU A 124 -2.96 -4.08 9.93
CA GLU A 124 -1.94 -3.97 10.98
C GLU A 124 -0.65 -4.70 10.62
N SER A 125 -0.76 -5.89 10.04
CA SER A 125 0.38 -6.67 9.56
C SER A 125 1.13 -5.95 8.44
N TRP A 126 0.40 -5.46 7.45
CA TRP A 126 0.94 -4.71 6.32
C TRP A 126 1.63 -3.42 6.78
N ALA A 127 1.01 -2.62 7.64
CA ALA A 127 1.60 -1.40 8.18
C ALA A 127 2.90 -1.66 8.95
N ARG A 128 2.94 -2.74 9.75
CA ARG A 128 4.16 -3.19 10.43
C ARG A 128 5.23 -3.60 9.44
N ALA A 129 4.87 -4.28 8.35
CA ALA A 129 5.79 -4.64 7.30
C ALA A 129 6.38 -3.38 6.62
N VAL A 130 5.55 -2.43 6.21
CA VAL A 130 6.01 -1.18 5.58
C VAL A 130 6.99 -0.42 6.49
N ARG A 131 6.67 -0.26 7.77
CA ARG A 131 7.60 0.34 8.75
C ARG A 131 8.94 -0.38 8.82
N ALA A 132 8.91 -1.71 8.89
CA ALA A 132 10.13 -2.51 8.97
C ALA A 132 10.96 -2.43 7.68
N ASP A 133 10.35 -2.26 6.51
CA ASP A 133 11.07 -2.07 5.24
C ASP A 133 11.81 -0.72 5.21
N TRP A 134 11.16 0.35 5.69
CA TRP A 134 11.78 1.67 5.82
C TRP A 134 12.93 1.73 6.83
N THR A 135 12.86 0.92 7.89
CA THR A 135 13.88 0.89 8.96
C THR A 135 14.99 -0.12 8.71
N ALA A 136 14.88 -0.94 7.65
CA ALA A 136 15.87 -1.94 7.33
C ALA A 136 17.21 -1.31 6.91
N ALA A 137 18.28 -1.79 7.53
CA ALA A 137 19.64 -1.45 7.11
C ALA A 137 19.85 -1.82 5.63
N PRO A 138 20.66 -1.06 4.87
CA PRO A 138 20.95 -1.39 3.49
C PRO A 138 21.63 -2.75 3.43
N VAL A 139 21.05 -3.66 2.65
CA VAL A 139 21.70 -4.92 2.29
C VAL A 139 22.92 -4.54 1.47
N ARG A 140 24.11 -4.79 2.02
CA ARG A 140 25.36 -4.55 1.30
C ARG A 140 25.44 -5.59 0.18
N PRO A 141 25.56 -5.20 -1.09
CA PRO A 141 25.78 -6.17 -2.16
C PRO A 141 27.12 -6.88 -1.93
N GLU A 142 27.11 -8.21 -2.04
CA GLU A 142 28.33 -9.04 -2.06
C GLU A 142 29.07 -8.91 -3.39
#